data_AF-A0A6A1VLL9-F1
#
_entry.id   AF-A0A6A1VLL9-F1
#
_cell.length_a   1.000
_cell.length_b   1.000
_cell.length_c   1.000
_cell.angle_alpha   90.00
_cell.angle_beta   90.00
_cell.angle_gamma   90.00
#
_symmetry.space_group_name_H-M   'P 1'
#
loop_
_entity.id
_entity.type
_entity.pdbx_description
1 polymer ?
#
loop_
_entity_poly.entity_id
_entity_poly.type
_entity_poly.pdbx_seq_one_letter_code
_entity_poly.pdbx_strand_id
1 'polypeptide(L)'
;MEQDRRRIERDFFDGKLCGVAATNALELGIDVGHIDVTLHLGFPGSIASLWQQAGRAGRRERPSLAVYVAFEGPLDQYFMNHPKKLFGSPIECCHIDAQNQQVLEQHLVCAACEYPLSLHYDEQYFGSGLNNAAMSLKSKGYLISDQSCDSAAKIWNYIGQEKMPSRSVSIRAIENVRYEVLDQRTDEVLEEIEESRAFFQVYEGAVYMRQGKTYLVTKLDLSNKIALCKEADLKYYTRTRDYTDVHVNGGNKIAYPVRVSNIQLSKTTAKAVWIPVPQSIKAEVNKQNFDFRGGLHAASHAILNVVPLHIICNSADLAPECPNPHDSRYYPERILLYDQHPGGIGVSVQVQPLELLMAALEVLRSCYCSGDAGCPNCVQSFACHEYNEVLHKDAALIIIKGVLDAERSYFGGSDHSSNILELTTTDRLFDDFIGKKFKFFFPFLIVLSVKAVCLNFFVSDWFMLISGVPLL
;
A
#
# COMPACT_ATOMS: atom_id res chain seq x y z
N MET A 1 13.40 -25.27 -4.80
CA MET A 1 12.95 -24.17 -3.91
C MET A 1 12.21 -24.66 -2.65
N GLU A 2 11.01 -25.26 -2.75
CA GLU A 2 10.29 -25.75 -1.56
C GLU A 2 11.08 -26.81 -0.78
N GLN A 3 11.81 -27.67 -1.49
CA GLN A 3 12.63 -28.71 -0.87
C GLN A 3 13.79 -28.12 -0.05
N ASP A 4 14.44 -27.06 -0.54
CA ASP A 4 15.51 -26.36 0.19
C ASP A 4 14.97 -25.66 1.43
N ARG A 5 13.83 -24.96 1.31
CA ARG A 5 13.17 -24.32 2.45
C ARG A 5 12.78 -25.36 3.51
N ARG A 6 12.12 -26.44 3.11
CA ARG A 6 11.74 -27.55 4.02
C ARG A 6 12.96 -28.23 4.65
N ARG A 7 14.09 -28.28 3.93
CA ARG A 7 15.36 -28.79 4.48
C ARG A 7 15.93 -27.85 5.53
N ILE A 8 16.01 -26.54 5.27
CA ILE A 8 16.48 -25.54 6.24
C ILE A 8 15.59 -25.56 7.49
N GLU A 9 14.27 -25.58 7.30
CA GLU A 9 13.29 -25.71 8.38
C GLU A 9 13.58 -26.98 9.20
N ARG A 10 13.70 -28.15 8.55
CA ARG A 10 14.03 -29.41 9.23
C ARG A 10 15.37 -29.39 9.96
N ASP A 11 16.43 -28.88 9.33
CA ASP A 11 17.76 -28.85 9.95
C ASP A 11 17.81 -27.85 11.12
N PHE A 12 17.00 -26.79 11.07
CA PHE A 12 16.79 -25.88 12.21
C PHE A 12 15.98 -26.56 13.32
N PHE A 13 14.93 -27.34 12.98
CA PHE A 13 14.14 -28.11 13.94
C PHE A 13 14.93 -29.20 14.66
N ASP A 14 15.78 -29.90 13.93
CA ASP A 14 16.62 -30.98 14.44
C ASP A 14 17.81 -30.47 15.27
N GLY A 15 17.97 -29.14 15.40
CA GLY A 15 19.09 -28.50 16.10
C GLY A 15 20.43 -28.60 15.36
N LYS A 16 20.42 -28.92 14.06
CA LYS A 16 21.63 -28.95 13.23
C LYS A 16 22.05 -27.54 12.82
N LEU A 17 21.11 -26.60 12.72
CA LEU A 17 21.37 -25.18 12.50
C LEU A 17 21.21 -24.41 13.80
N CYS A 18 22.20 -23.58 14.15
CA CYS A 18 22.18 -22.75 15.36
C CYS A 18 21.32 -21.49 15.22
N GLY A 19 20.98 -21.08 13.99
CA GLY A 19 20.26 -19.84 13.72
C GLY A 19 19.81 -19.75 12.25
N VAL A 20 18.80 -18.93 12.01
CA VAL A 20 18.28 -18.65 10.67
C VAL A 20 18.00 -17.15 10.53
N ALA A 21 18.46 -16.54 9.44
CA ALA A 21 18.04 -15.20 9.04
C ALA A 21 16.89 -15.35 8.04
N ALA A 22 15.75 -14.73 8.32
CA ALA A 22 14.56 -14.83 7.49
C ALA A 22 13.87 -13.46 7.37
N THR A 23 13.14 -13.29 6.27
CA THR A 23 12.16 -12.22 6.12
C THR A 23 10.90 -12.57 6.92
N ASN A 24 9.82 -11.78 6.75
CA ASN A 24 8.50 -12.06 7.33
C ASN A 24 7.90 -13.42 6.86
N ALA A 25 8.58 -14.18 5.99
CA ALA A 25 8.18 -15.53 5.59
C ALA A 25 8.07 -16.54 6.74
N LEU A 26 8.77 -16.32 7.88
CA LEU A 26 8.64 -17.13 9.10
C LEU A 26 7.63 -16.56 10.12
N GLU A 27 6.94 -15.47 9.78
CA GLU A 27 5.85 -14.92 10.59
C GLU A 27 4.58 -15.78 10.50
N LEU A 28 4.39 -16.50 9.39
CA LEU A 28 3.27 -17.42 9.19
C LEU A 28 3.39 -18.65 10.10
N GLY A 29 2.26 -19.12 10.63
CA GLY A 29 2.07 -20.08 11.73
C GLY A 29 2.70 -21.48 11.64
N ILE A 30 3.83 -21.63 10.96
CA ILE A 30 4.70 -22.80 11.01
C ILE A 30 5.14 -22.98 12.47
N ASP A 31 5.00 -24.17 13.02
CA ASP A 31 5.56 -24.49 14.34
C ASP A 31 7.09 -24.47 14.19
N VAL A 32 7.76 -23.36 14.57
CA VAL A 32 9.22 -23.17 14.40
C VAL A 32 10.06 -23.77 15.55
N GLY A 33 9.50 -24.72 16.32
CA GLY A 33 10.30 -25.56 17.21
C GLY A 33 10.88 -24.80 18.41
N HIS A 34 12.11 -25.12 18.80
CA HIS A 34 12.78 -24.57 19.99
C HIS A 34 13.64 -23.36 19.64
N ILE A 35 13.02 -22.19 19.55
CA ILE A 35 13.76 -20.93 19.43
C ILE A 35 13.92 -20.34 20.83
N ASP A 36 15.16 -20.12 21.24
CA ASP A 36 15.47 -19.48 22.51
C ASP A 36 15.55 -17.95 22.37
N VAL A 37 15.99 -17.46 21.20
CA VAL A 37 16.22 -16.03 20.94
C VAL A 37 15.67 -15.59 19.59
N THR A 38 14.95 -14.47 19.55
CA THR A 38 14.64 -13.74 18.31
C THR A 38 15.38 -12.41 18.24
N LEU A 39 15.84 -12.04 17.04
CA LEU A 39 16.49 -10.77 16.75
C LEU A 39 15.69 -10.06 15.66
N HIS A 40 15.10 -8.92 15.99
CA HIS A 40 14.34 -8.07 15.07
C HIS A 40 15.23 -6.90 14.64
N LEU A 41 15.53 -6.81 13.36
CA LEU A 41 16.32 -5.74 12.77
C LEU A 41 15.37 -4.71 12.15
N GLY A 42 15.14 -3.61 12.85
CA GLY A 42 14.13 -2.59 12.52
C GLY A 42 12.70 -3.01 12.88
N PHE A 43 11.79 -2.05 12.91
CA PHE A 43 10.36 -2.32 13.15
C PHE A 43 9.77 -3.11 11.96
N PRO A 44 9.08 -4.24 12.19
CA PRO A 44 8.62 -5.14 11.12
C PRO A 44 7.40 -4.62 10.32
N GLY A 45 6.99 -3.37 10.55
CA GLY A 45 5.89 -2.72 9.85
C GLY A 45 4.53 -2.82 10.55
N SER A 46 4.36 -3.65 11.57
CA SER A 46 3.17 -3.63 12.43
C SER A 46 3.47 -4.15 13.83
N ILE A 47 2.64 -3.75 14.81
CA ILE A 47 2.70 -4.25 16.18
C ILE A 47 2.35 -5.74 16.19
N ALA A 48 1.34 -6.16 15.40
CA ALA A 48 1.00 -7.56 15.21
C ALA A 48 2.22 -8.40 14.77
N SER A 49 2.94 -7.94 13.74
CA SER A 49 4.12 -8.63 13.21
C SER A 49 5.26 -8.69 14.23
N LEU A 50 5.49 -7.61 14.99
CA LEU A 50 6.49 -7.61 16.07
C LEU A 50 6.19 -8.69 17.11
N TRP A 51 4.94 -8.77 17.57
CA TRP A 51 4.53 -9.79 18.55
C TRP A 51 4.55 -11.20 17.98
N GLN A 52 4.12 -11.40 16.73
CA GLN A 52 4.16 -12.71 16.08
C GLN A 52 5.58 -13.22 15.88
N GLN A 53 6.50 -12.35 15.47
CA GLN A 53 7.91 -12.68 15.31
C GLN A 53 8.56 -12.92 16.69
N ALA A 54 8.26 -12.11 17.71
CA ALA A 54 8.83 -12.26 19.05
C ALA A 54 8.33 -13.56 19.74
N GLY A 55 7.06 -13.89 19.56
CA GLY A 55 6.44 -15.13 20.06
C GLY A 55 6.94 -16.41 19.39
N ARG A 56 7.90 -16.31 18.46
CA ARG A 56 8.64 -17.46 17.96
C ARG A 56 9.59 -18.03 18.99
N ALA A 57 10.15 -17.18 19.85
CA ALA A 57 10.95 -17.62 20.99
C ALA A 57 10.06 -17.95 22.21
N GLY A 58 10.54 -18.82 23.11
CA GLY A 58 9.90 -19.02 24.42
C GLY A 58 8.82 -20.09 24.50
N ARG A 59 8.94 -21.16 23.72
CA ARG A 59 8.06 -22.33 23.84
C ARG A 59 8.51 -23.25 24.99
N ARG A 60 7.54 -23.85 25.70
CA ARG A 60 7.72 -24.90 26.75
C ARG A 60 8.45 -24.44 28.03
N GLU A 61 8.07 -23.28 28.56
CA GLU A 61 8.50 -22.78 29.90
C GLU A 61 10.01 -22.57 30.06
N ARG A 62 10.76 -22.46 28.97
CA ARG A 62 12.17 -22.07 29.00
C ARG A 62 12.30 -20.55 28.95
N PRO A 63 13.33 -19.99 29.60
CA PRO A 63 13.69 -18.59 29.40
C PRO A 63 13.93 -18.30 27.92
N SER A 64 13.41 -17.17 27.44
CA SER A 64 13.60 -16.73 26.07
C SER A 64 13.89 -15.24 26.01
N LEU A 65 14.51 -14.82 24.92
CA LEU A 65 14.87 -13.42 24.68
C LEU A 65 14.38 -12.96 23.31
N ALA A 66 13.70 -11.81 23.28
CA ALA A 66 13.42 -11.11 22.03
C ALA A 66 14.17 -9.78 22.04
N VAL A 67 15.07 -9.58 21.07
CA VAL A 67 15.89 -8.37 20.95
C VAL A 67 15.40 -7.55 19.77
N TYR A 68 14.98 -6.32 20.02
CA TYR A 68 14.65 -5.36 18.98
C TYR A 68 15.80 -4.36 18.78
N VAL A 69 16.44 -4.41 17.61
CA VAL A 69 17.52 -3.51 17.20
C VAL A 69 16.94 -2.49 16.23
N ALA A 70 16.74 -1.26 16.70
CA ALA A 70 16.26 -0.15 15.88
C ALA A 70 17.30 0.33 14.87
N PHE A 71 16.82 0.74 13.70
CA PHE A 71 17.58 1.54 12.75
C PHE A 71 17.41 3.04 13.01
N GLU A 72 18.08 3.87 12.20
CA GLU A 72 18.06 5.33 12.30
C GLU A 72 16.76 5.97 11.77
N GLY A 73 15.85 5.17 11.21
CA GLY A 73 14.61 5.65 10.60
C GLY A 73 13.66 6.32 11.61
N PRO A 74 12.79 7.26 11.16
CA PRO A 74 11.92 8.03 12.05
C PRO A 74 11.01 7.18 12.95
N LEU A 75 10.53 6.06 12.43
CA LEU A 75 9.62 5.16 13.13
C LEU A 75 10.32 4.41 14.27
N ASP A 76 11.49 3.85 13.98
CA ASP A 76 12.31 3.12 14.94
C ASP A 76 12.78 4.05 16.06
N GLN A 77 13.25 5.24 15.69
CA GLN A 77 13.67 6.26 16.65
C GLN A 77 12.50 6.77 17.50
N TYR A 78 11.29 6.88 16.94
CA TYR A 78 10.10 7.21 17.72
C TYR A 78 9.84 6.15 18.80
N PHE A 79 9.86 4.86 18.45
CA PHE A 79 9.62 3.80 19.42
C PHE A 79 10.74 3.66 20.45
N MET A 80 12.00 3.90 20.07
CA MET A 80 13.12 3.92 21.02
C MET A 80 13.01 5.06 22.04
N ASN A 81 12.52 6.23 21.62
CA ASN A 81 12.24 7.35 22.54
C ASN A 81 10.95 7.15 23.35
N HIS A 82 10.01 6.34 22.85
CA HIS A 82 8.72 6.10 23.48
C HIS A 82 8.38 4.60 23.59
N PRO A 83 9.16 3.79 24.31
CA PRO A 83 8.98 2.33 24.33
C PRO A 83 7.63 1.89 24.88
N LYS A 84 7.07 2.67 25.83
CA LYS A 84 5.71 2.42 26.37
C LYS A 84 4.62 2.52 25.30
N LYS A 85 4.82 3.32 24.26
CA LYS A 85 3.88 3.39 23.13
C LYS A 85 3.96 2.12 22.30
N LEU A 86 5.15 1.58 22.05
CA LEU A 86 5.30 0.33 21.30
C LEU A 86 4.61 -0.84 22.03
N PHE A 87 4.97 -1.07 23.30
CA PHE A 87 4.49 -2.23 24.05
C PHE A 87 3.10 -2.06 24.66
N GLY A 88 2.60 -0.83 24.78
CA GLY A 88 1.28 -0.52 25.33
C GLY A 88 0.20 -0.27 24.28
N SER A 89 0.56 -0.21 22.99
CA SER A 89 -0.44 -0.01 21.94
C SER A 89 -1.20 -1.31 21.65
N PRO A 90 -2.50 -1.22 21.34
CA PRO A 90 -3.26 -2.38 20.92
C PRO A 90 -2.74 -2.90 19.57
N ILE A 91 -2.90 -4.21 19.35
CA ILE A 91 -2.67 -4.83 18.05
C ILE A 91 -3.67 -4.25 17.04
N GLU A 92 -3.22 -4.05 15.80
CA GLU A 92 -4.05 -3.50 14.73
C GLU A 92 -5.28 -4.37 14.44
N CYS A 93 -6.43 -3.73 14.17
CA CYS A 93 -7.66 -4.41 13.80
C CYS A 93 -7.67 -4.75 12.30
N CYS A 94 -8.08 -5.97 11.97
CA CYS A 94 -8.34 -6.37 10.58
C CYS A 94 -9.79 -6.02 10.21
N HIS A 95 -9.96 -5.25 9.13
CA HIS A 95 -11.26 -4.84 8.64
C HIS A 95 -11.59 -5.60 7.36
N ILE A 96 -12.84 -6.05 7.24
CA ILE A 96 -13.33 -6.75 6.04
C ILE A 96 -14.63 -6.07 5.62
N ASP A 97 -14.62 -5.47 4.43
CA ASP A 97 -15.83 -4.92 3.81
C ASP A 97 -16.50 -5.97 2.91
N ALA A 98 -17.40 -6.76 3.50
CA ALA A 98 -18.21 -7.72 2.76
C ALA A 98 -19.26 -7.06 1.85
N GLN A 99 -19.48 -5.75 1.97
CA GLN A 99 -20.42 -4.98 1.14
C GLN A 99 -19.71 -4.16 0.06
N ASN A 100 -18.41 -4.38 -0.16
CA ASN A 100 -17.67 -3.72 -1.22
C ASN A 100 -18.30 -4.06 -2.59
N GLN A 101 -18.89 -3.05 -3.22
CA GLN A 101 -19.64 -3.19 -4.46
C GLN A 101 -18.79 -3.78 -5.62
N GLN A 102 -17.50 -3.41 -5.74
CA GLN A 102 -16.67 -3.91 -6.83
C GLN A 102 -16.31 -5.38 -6.64
N VAL A 103 -15.98 -5.78 -5.41
CA VAL A 103 -15.70 -7.18 -5.06
C VAL A 103 -16.98 -8.00 -5.21
N LEU A 104 -18.11 -7.50 -4.72
CA LEU A 104 -19.41 -8.15 -4.84
C LEU A 104 -19.79 -8.40 -6.30
N GLU A 105 -19.65 -7.42 -7.19
CA GLU A 105 -19.93 -7.59 -8.62
C GLU A 105 -19.07 -8.70 -9.26
N GLN A 106 -17.79 -8.80 -8.92
CA GLN A 106 -16.91 -9.85 -9.42
C GLN A 106 -17.36 -11.25 -8.96
N HIS A 107 -17.71 -11.37 -7.68
CA HIS A 107 -18.18 -12.63 -7.11
C HIS A 107 -19.57 -13.01 -7.61
N LEU A 108 -20.48 -12.06 -7.83
CA LEU A 108 -21.81 -12.33 -8.37
C LEU A 108 -21.78 -12.84 -9.81
N VAL A 109 -20.84 -12.37 -10.62
CA VAL A 109 -20.63 -12.92 -11.96
C VAL A 109 -20.22 -14.39 -11.90
N CYS A 110 -19.35 -14.75 -10.95
CA CYS A 110 -18.99 -16.15 -10.72
C CYS A 110 -20.18 -16.98 -10.21
N ALA A 111 -20.89 -16.48 -9.20
CA ALA A 111 -22.04 -17.15 -8.62
C ALA A 111 -23.16 -17.38 -9.66
N ALA A 112 -23.48 -16.38 -10.48
CA ALA A 112 -24.48 -16.48 -11.55
C ALA A 112 -24.10 -17.47 -12.66
N CYS A 113 -22.80 -17.69 -12.87
CA CYS A 113 -22.29 -18.67 -13.83
C CYS A 113 -22.41 -20.10 -13.27
N GLU A 114 -22.31 -20.26 -11.96
CA GLU A 114 -22.48 -21.54 -11.26
C GLU A 114 -23.97 -21.91 -11.15
N TYR A 115 -24.79 -20.96 -10.67
CA TYR A 115 -26.24 -21.13 -10.51
C TYR A 115 -26.99 -19.80 -10.76
N PRO A 116 -28.18 -19.83 -11.38
CA PRO A 116 -29.01 -18.65 -11.53
C PRO A 116 -29.33 -17.99 -10.18
N LEU A 117 -29.20 -16.65 -10.12
CA LEU A 117 -29.38 -15.91 -8.88
C LEU A 117 -30.85 -15.52 -8.66
N SER A 118 -31.26 -15.53 -7.40
CA SER A 118 -32.54 -14.98 -6.93
C SER A 118 -32.28 -13.89 -5.90
N LEU A 119 -32.66 -12.65 -6.22
CA LEU A 119 -32.43 -11.51 -5.32
C LEU A 119 -33.06 -11.69 -3.94
N HIS A 120 -34.19 -12.39 -3.85
CA HIS A 120 -34.88 -12.59 -2.58
C HIS A 120 -34.19 -13.64 -1.69
N TYR A 121 -33.76 -14.77 -2.28
CA TYR A 121 -33.14 -15.86 -1.52
C TYR A 121 -31.65 -15.64 -1.25
N ASP A 122 -30.95 -14.98 -2.18
CA ASP A 122 -29.50 -14.83 -2.11
C ASP A 122 -29.05 -13.58 -1.35
N GLU A 123 -29.96 -12.65 -1.03
CA GLU A 123 -29.67 -11.45 -0.23
C GLU A 123 -29.10 -11.80 1.15
N GLN A 124 -29.48 -12.93 1.74
CA GLN A 124 -28.90 -13.38 3.02
C GLN A 124 -27.40 -13.71 2.93
N TYR A 125 -26.90 -14.05 1.74
CA TYR A 125 -25.50 -14.43 1.52
C TYR A 125 -24.66 -13.26 1.00
N PHE A 126 -25.22 -12.47 0.09
CA PHE A 126 -24.52 -11.37 -0.57
C PHE A 126 -24.79 -9.99 0.08
N GLY A 127 -25.77 -9.93 0.98
CA GLY A 127 -26.17 -8.71 1.68
C GLY A 127 -26.97 -7.73 0.80
N SER A 128 -27.20 -6.54 1.36
CA SER A 128 -28.08 -5.52 0.78
C SER A 128 -27.54 -4.92 -0.52
N GLY A 129 -26.23 -5.03 -0.78
CA GLY A 129 -25.61 -4.61 -2.04
C GLY A 129 -26.03 -5.43 -3.27
N LEU A 130 -26.64 -6.60 -3.08
CA LEU A 130 -26.97 -7.57 -4.14
C LEU A 130 -27.78 -6.95 -5.28
N ASN A 131 -28.87 -6.24 -4.96
CA ASN A 131 -29.76 -5.67 -5.98
C ASN A 131 -29.03 -4.61 -6.84
N ASN A 132 -28.27 -3.73 -6.21
CA ASN A 132 -27.49 -2.70 -6.90
C ASN A 132 -26.43 -3.32 -7.80
N ALA A 133 -25.74 -4.35 -7.32
CA ALA A 133 -24.74 -5.08 -8.10
C ALA A 133 -25.35 -5.85 -9.27
N ALA A 134 -26.48 -6.54 -9.08
CA ALA A 134 -27.18 -7.23 -10.16
C ALA A 134 -27.64 -6.26 -11.26
N MET A 135 -28.20 -5.11 -10.88
CA MET A 135 -28.62 -4.06 -11.82
C MET A 135 -27.43 -3.44 -12.57
N SER A 136 -26.31 -3.18 -11.88
CA SER A 136 -25.05 -2.73 -12.47
C SER A 136 -24.53 -3.75 -13.49
N LEU A 137 -24.46 -5.03 -13.12
CA LEU A 137 -24.02 -6.12 -14.01
C LEU A 137 -24.95 -6.32 -15.22
N LYS A 138 -26.26 -6.08 -15.05
CA LYS A 138 -27.21 -6.04 -16.17
C LYS A 138 -26.86 -4.96 -17.17
N SER A 139 -26.59 -3.75 -16.68
CA SER A 139 -26.23 -2.60 -17.52
C SER A 139 -24.92 -2.83 -18.28
N LYS A 140 -24.00 -3.60 -17.68
CA LYS A 140 -22.72 -4.04 -18.27
C LYS A 140 -22.87 -5.25 -19.20
N GLY A 141 -24.06 -5.86 -19.28
CA GLY A 141 -24.32 -7.01 -20.15
C GLY A 141 -23.83 -8.36 -19.63
N TYR A 142 -23.52 -8.49 -18.34
CA TYR A 142 -23.12 -9.77 -17.74
C TYR A 142 -24.30 -10.62 -17.27
N LEU A 143 -25.40 -9.97 -16.86
CA LEU A 143 -26.59 -10.63 -16.36
C LEU A 143 -27.82 -10.26 -17.19
N ILE A 144 -28.75 -11.20 -17.32
CA ILE A 144 -30.09 -10.97 -17.85
C ILE A 144 -31.13 -11.40 -16.83
N SER A 145 -32.24 -10.68 -16.82
CA SER A 145 -33.40 -11.00 -16.00
C SER A 145 -34.63 -11.04 -16.91
N ASP A 146 -35.49 -12.05 -16.77
CA ASP A 146 -36.76 -12.09 -17.50
C ASP A 146 -37.64 -10.89 -17.10
N GLN A 147 -38.29 -10.27 -18.08
CA GLN A 147 -39.19 -9.11 -17.88
C GLN A 147 -40.64 -9.54 -17.65
N SER A 148 -40.97 -10.82 -17.87
CA SER A 148 -42.35 -11.33 -17.80
C SER A 148 -42.84 -11.67 -16.39
N CYS A 149 -41.94 -11.69 -15.39
CA CYS A 149 -42.27 -12.03 -14.01
C CYS A 149 -42.19 -10.79 -13.11
N ASP A 150 -43.33 -10.44 -12.50
CA ASP A 150 -43.44 -9.30 -11.61
C ASP A 150 -42.99 -9.68 -10.19
N SER A 151 -41.95 -8.99 -9.73
CA SER A 151 -41.49 -8.78 -8.35
C SER A 151 -41.28 -9.99 -7.40
N ALA A 152 -40.08 -10.02 -6.79
CA ALA A 152 -39.50 -11.02 -5.86
C ALA A 152 -38.97 -12.35 -6.45
N ALA A 153 -39.68 -12.99 -7.38
CA ALA A 153 -39.25 -14.28 -7.97
C ALA A 153 -38.32 -14.15 -9.20
N LYS A 154 -37.74 -12.97 -9.41
CA LYS A 154 -36.95 -12.67 -10.61
C LYS A 154 -35.64 -13.45 -10.58
N ILE A 155 -35.48 -14.35 -11.55
CA ILE A 155 -34.26 -15.12 -11.75
C ILE A 155 -33.31 -14.33 -12.66
N TRP A 156 -32.05 -14.30 -12.26
CA TRP A 156 -30.97 -13.64 -12.96
C TRP A 156 -30.00 -14.68 -13.50
N ASN A 157 -29.83 -14.71 -14.82
CA ASN A 157 -28.96 -15.65 -15.50
C ASN A 157 -27.70 -14.95 -16.00
N TYR A 158 -26.58 -15.64 -15.92
CA TYR A 158 -25.33 -15.19 -16.53
C TYR A 158 -25.37 -15.31 -18.06
N ILE A 159 -24.99 -14.23 -18.74
CA ILE A 159 -24.89 -14.15 -20.21
C ILE A 159 -23.55 -13.54 -20.67
N GLY A 160 -22.58 -13.43 -19.76
CA GLY A 160 -21.27 -12.90 -20.10
C GLY A 160 -20.53 -13.78 -21.12
N GLN A 161 -19.55 -13.18 -21.80
CA GLN A 161 -18.79 -13.86 -22.85
C GLN A 161 -17.85 -14.95 -22.32
N GLU A 162 -17.41 -14.83 -21.06
CA GLU A 162 -16.46 -15.74 -20.44
C GLU A 162 -17.15 -16.99 -19.90
N LYS A 163 -16.74 -18.18 -20.34
CA LYS A 163 -17.32 -19.44 -19.83
C LYS A 163 -16.93 -19.77 -18.38
N MET A 164 -15.83 -19.20 -17.89
CA MET A 164 -15.29 -19.44 -16.55
C MET A 164 -14.80 -18.12 -15.94
N PRO A 165 -15.71 -17.23 -15.49
CA PRO A 165 -15.33 -15.96 -14.88
C PRO A 165 -14.45 -16.10 -13.62
N SER A 166 -14.53 -17.23 -12.94
CA SER A 166 -13.67 -17.51 -11.77
C SER A 166 -12.17 -17.53 -12.08
N ARG A 167 -11.76 -17.64 -13.35
CA ARG A 167 -10.35 -17.54 -13.76
C ARG A 167 -9.86 -16.10 -13.90
N SER A 168 -10.75 -15.15 -14.16
CA SER A 168 -10.42 -13.73 -14.29
C SER A 168 -10.53 -12.99 -12.94
N VAL A 169 -11.34 -13.51 -12.01
CA VAL A 169 -11.47 -12.98 -10.64
C VAL A 169 -10.42 -13.60 -9.73
N SER A 170 -9.49 -12.78 -9.26
CA SER A 170 -8.45 -13.22 -8.33
C SER A 170 -8.80 -12.84 -6.88
N ILE A 171 -8.84 -13.83 -5.98
CA ILE A 171 -9.11 -13.60 -4.54
C ILE A 171 -7.93 -12.89 -3.85
N ARG A 172 -6.74 -13.06 -4.42
CA ARG A 172 -5.51 -12.38 -4.00
C ARG A 172 -4.89 -11.76 -5.25
N ALA A 173 -4.25 -10.60 -5.14
CA ALA A 173 -3.45 -10.04 -6.23
C ALA A 173 -2.15 -10.85 -6.46
N ILE A 174 -2.25 -12.18 -6.62
CA ILE A 174 -1.10 -13.04 -6.92
C ILE A 174 -0.77 -12.85 -8.40
N GLU A 175 0.46 -12.46 -8.66
CA GLU A 175 0.99 -12.40 -10.01
C GLU A 175 1.18 -13.80 -10.56
N ASN A 176 0.49 -14.11 -11.64
CA ASN A 176 0.62 -15.39 -12.34
C ASN A 176 1.89 -15.46 -13.21
N VAL A 177 2.51 -14.30 -13.47
CA VAL A 177 3.72 -14.22 -14.28
C VAL A 177 4.94 -14.25 -13.36
N ARG A 178 5.85 -15.18 -13.65
CA ARG A 178 7.12 -15.34 -12.95
C ARG A 178 8.28 -15.34 -13.92
N TYR A 179 9.42 -14.89 -13.43
CA TYR A 179 10.72 -14.93 -14.09
C TYR A 179 11.57 -16.03 -13.46
N GLU A 180 12.20 -16.85 -14.29
CA GLU A 180 13.14 -17.87 -13.83
C GLU A 180 14.55 -17.30 -13.78
N VAL A 181 15.23 -17.48 -12.65
CA VAL A 181 16.64 -17.09 -12.48
C VAL A 181 17.51 -18.32 -12.71
N LEU A 182 18.31 -18.33 -13.78
CA LEU A 182 19.11 -19.49 -14.19
C LEU A 182 20.61 -19.25 -14.00
N ASP A 183 21.32 -20.25 -13.50
CA ASP A 183 22.79 -20.27 -13.56
C ASP A 183 23.25 -20.63 -14.98
N GLN A 184 23.93 -19.70 -15.64
CA GLN A 184 24.43 -19.84 -17.01
C GLN A 184 25.37 -21.04 -17.22
N ARG A 185 26.03 -21.54 -16.16
CA ARG A 185 26.95 -22.68 -16.28
C ARG A 185 26.24 -24.03 -16.17
N THR A 186 25.26 -24.14 -15.28
CA THR A 186 24.60 -25.42 -14.97
C THR A 186 23.22 -25.56 -15.60
N ASP A 187 22.66 -24.47 -16.13
CA ASP A 187 21.28 -24.37 -16.61
C ASP A 187 20.25 -24.73 -15.52
N GLU A 188 20.64 -24.55 -14.25
CA GLU A 188 19.81 -24.83 -13.09
C GLU A 188 18.96 -23.61 -12.73
N VAL A 189 17.67 -23.84 -12.46
CA VAL A 189 16.75 -22.82 -11.94
C VAL A 189 17.07 -22.56 -10.46
N LEU A 190 17.67 -21.41 -10.19
CA LEU A 190 18.02 -20.95 -8.85
C LEU A 190 16.77 -20.55 -8.05
N GLU A 191 15.89 -19.75 -8.66
CA GLU A 191 14.67 -19.20 -8.06
C GLU A 191 13.67 -18.76 -9.16
N GLU A 192 12.39 -18.72 -8.79
CA GLU A 192 11.32 -18.08 -9.55
C GLU A 192 10.92 -16.79 -8.83
N ILE A 193 10.92 -15.66 -9.54
CA ILE A 193 10.62 -14.33 -8.99
C ILE A 193 9.36 -13.79 -9.67
N GLU A 194 8.48 -13.15 -8.91
CA GLU A 194 7.30 -12.44 -9.44
C GLU A 194 7.71 -11.35 -10.45
N GLU A 195 6.91 -11.11 -11.48
CA GLU A 195 7.20 -10.14 -12.53
C GLU A 195 7.47 -8.73 -11.97
N SER A 196 6.65 -8.25 -11.03
CA SER A 196 6.88 -6.95 -10.40
C SER A 196 8.22 -6.86 -9.69
N ARG A 197 8.73 -7.96 -9.12
CA ARG A 197 10.01 -8.00 -8.40
C ARG A 197 11.20 -8.21 -9.33
N ALA A 198 11.00 -8.87 -10.46
CA ALA A 198 12.08 -9.22 -11.39
C ALA A 198 12.86 -7.99 -11.86
N PHE A 199 12.16 -6.89 -12.15
CA PHE A 199 12.77 -5.62 -12.56
C PHE A 199 13.64 -4.96 -11.49
N PHE A 200 13.40 -5.26 -10.20
CA PHE A 200 14.16 -4.68 -9.09
C PHE A 200 15.27 -5.59 -8.58
N GLN A 201 15.16 -6.90 -8.80
CA GLN A 201 16.10 -7.87 -8.21
C GLN A 201 17.04 -8.49 -9.24
N VAL A 202 16.60 -8.66 -10.49
CA VAL A 202 17.33 -9.41 -11.51
C VAL A 202 17.44 -8.66 -12.84
N TYR A 203 17.62 -7.35 -12.78
CA TYR A 203 18.01 -6.53 -13.93
C TYR A 203 19.45 -6.84 -14.37
N GLU A 204 19.78 -6.51 -15.61
CA GLU A 204 21.14 -6.71 -16.14
C GLU A 204 22.19 -5.94 -15.33
N GLY A 205 23.19 -6.65 -14.82
CA GLY A 205 24.21 -6.13 -13.90
C GLY A 205 23.85 -6.19 -12.41
N ALA A 206 22.65 -6.68 -12.05
CA ALA A 206 22.27 -6.87 -10.66
C ALA A 206 23.12 -7.95 -9.97
N VAL A 207 23.37 -7.75 -8.68
CA VAL A 207 23.92 -8.77 -7.79
C VAL A 207 22.77 -9.48 -7.11
N TYR A 208 22.55 -10.72 -7.52
CA TYR A 208 21.52 -11.59 -6.96
C TYR A 208 22.15 -12.52 -5.92
N MET A 209 21.59 -12.55 -4.71
CA MET A 209 22.13 -13.32 -3.59
C MET A 209 21.19 -14.46 -3.21
N ARG A 210 21.70 -15.69 -3.19
CA ARG A 210 20.96 -16.89 -2.79
C ARG A 210 21.75 -17.67 -1.73
N GLN A 211 21.22 -17.73 -0.51
CA GLN A 211 21.82 -18.46 0.62
C GLN A 211 23.31 -18.12 0.86
N GLY A 212 23.66 -16.84 0.74
CA GLY A 212 25.02 -16.33 0.93
C GLY A 212 25.94 -16.46 -0.29
N LYS A 213 25.50 -17.13 -1.37
CA LYS A 213 26.20 -17.12 -2.66
C LYS A 213 25.74 -15.94 -3.50
N THR A 214 26.68 -15.26 -4.12
CA THR A 214 26.44 -14.12 -5.02
C THR A 214 26.51 -14.54 -6.49
N TYR A 215 25.57 -14.04 -7.28
CA TYR A 215 25.46 -14.24 -8.71
C TYR A 215 25.36 -12.87 -9.39
N LEU A 216 26.11 -12.67 -10.47
CA LEU A 216 25.97 -11.50 -11.32
C LEU A 216 24.96 -11.81 -12.43
N VAL A 217 23.89 -11.02 -12.52
CA VAL A 217 22.92 -11.13 -13.61
C VAL A 217 23.54 -10.58 -14.89
N THR A 218 23.74 -11.45 -15.88
CA THR A 218 24.38 -11.10 -17.16
C THR A 218 23.37 -10.65 -18.21
N LYS A 219 22.13 -11.13 -18.13
CA LYS A 219 21.06 -10.75 -19.07
C LYS A 219 19.69 -11.01 -18.47
N LEU A 220 18.76 -10.07 -18.64
CA LEU A 220 17.33 -10.26 -18.36
C LEU A 220 16.56 -10.32 -19.69
N ASP A 221 16.04 -11.50 -20.03
CA ASP A 221 15.20 -11.72 -21.21
C ASP A 221 13.71 -11.59 -20.84
N LEU A 222 13.12 -10.45 -21.22
CA LEU A 222 11.70 -10.15 -20.97
C LEU A 222 10.73 -11.02 -21.80
N SER A 223 11.17 -11.52 -22.96
CA SER A 223 10.30 -12.30 -23.85
C SER A 223 10.13 -13.71 -23.34
N ASN A 224 11.24 -14.32 -22.91
CA ASN A 224 11.25 -15.67 -22.34
C ASN A 224 11.03 -15.67 -20.82
N LYS A 225 11.07 -14.51 -20.16
CA LYS A 225 10.95 -14.33 -18.71
C LYS A 225 12.06 -15.06 -17.95
N ILE A 226 13.29 -14.90 -18.42
CA ILE A 226 14.47 -15.57 -17.88
C ILE A 226 15.52 -14.54 -17.52
N ALA A 227 16.06 -14.63 -16.31
CA ALA A 227 17.25 -13.91 -15.88
C ALA A 227 18.44 -14.87 -15.86
N LEU A 228 19.42 -14.65 -16.74
CA LEU A 228 20.66 -15.40 -16.77
C LEU A 228 21.65 -14.79 -15.78
N CYS A 229 22.23 -15.61 -14.94
CA CYS A 229 23.20 -15.17 -13.95
C CYS A 229 24.39 -16.11 -13.84
N LYS A 230 25.51 -15.59 -13.34
CA LYS A 230 26.76 -16.31 -13.20
C LYS A 230 27.26 -16.19 -11.77
N GLU A 231 27.57 -17.31 -11.12
CA GLU A 231 28.20 -17.33 -9.79
C GLU A 231 29.50 -16.50 -9.83
N ALA A 232 29.61 -15.52 -8.94
CA ALA A 232 30.74 -14.61 -8.85
C ALA A 232 30.96 -14.19 -7.40
N ASP A 233 32.21 -14.17 -6.94
CA ASP A 233 32.58 -13.65 -5.63
C ASP A 233 32.63 -12.12 -5.69
N LEU A 234 31.55 -11.46 -5.25
CA LEU A 234 31.37 -10.01 -5.35
C LEU A 234 31.46 -9.37 -3.97
N LYS A 235 32.27 -8.31 -3.86
CA LYS A 235 32.47 -7.55 -2.60
C LYS A 235 31.46 -6.42 -2.42
N TYR A 236 30.41 -6.41 -3.23
CA TYR A 236 29.37 -5.38 -3.23
C TYR A 236 28.01 -6.03 -3.49
N TYR A 237 26.96 -5.38 -3.03
CA TYR A 237 25.59 -5.69 -3.43
C TYR A 237 25.01 -4.53 -4.23
N THR A 238 23.89 -4.78 -4.90
CA THR A 238 23.17 -3.76 -5.65
C THR A 238 21.83 -3.46 -5.00
N ARG A 239 21.45 -2.19 -4.98
CA ARG A 239 20.13 -1.73 -4.55
C ARG A 239 19.56 -0.80 -5.61
N THR A 240 18.33 -1.03 -6.03
CA THR A 240 17.64 -0.15 -6.98
C THR A 240 17.22 1.14 -6.31
N ARG A 241 17.26 2.23 -7.08
CA ARG A 241 16.47 3.43 -6.78
C ARG A 241 15.31 3.44 -7.75
N ASP A 242 14.12 3.27 -7.25
CA ASP A 242 12.91 3.32 -8.04
C ASP A 242 12.14 4.60 -7.76
N TYR A 243 11.29 4.94 -8.71
CA TYR A 243 10.32 5.98 -8.53
C TYR A 243 9.03 5.56 -9.20
N THR A 244 7.92 6.01 -8.61
CA THR A 244 6.60 5.85 -9.18
C THR A 244 6.18 7.17 -9.80
N ASP A 245 5.91 7.16 -11.10
CA ASP A 245 5.32 8.29 -11.81
C ASP A 245 3.81 8.06 -11.95
N VAL A 246 3.03 9.04 -11.49
CA VAL A 246 1.58 8.94 -11.36
C VAL A 246 0.92 9.85 -12.38
N HIS A 247 0.37 9.25 -13.44
CA HIS A 247 -0.35 9.96 -14.48
C HIS A 247 -1.86 9.82 -14.31
N VAL A 248 -2.55 10.94 -14.10
CA VAL A 248 -4.01 10.97 -14.04
C VAL A 248 -4.57 11.02 -15.45
N ASN A 249 -5.30 9.97 -15.84
CA ASN A 249 -5.89 9.84 -17.17
C ASN A 249 -7.40 10.05 -17.08
N GLY A 250 -7.86 11.24 -17.46
CA GLY A 250 -9.29 11.58 -17.53
C GLY A 250 -9.68 12.80 -16.69
N GLY A 251 -10.86 13.35 -17.00
CA GLY A 251 -11.45 14.54 -16.38
C GLY A 251 -11.82 15.64 -17.37
N ASN A 252 -12.85 16.43 -17.03
CA ASN A 252 -13.31 17.55 -17.87
C ASN A 252 -12.26 18.67 -18.04
N LYS A 253 -11.09 18.55 -17.38
CA LYS A 253 -9.91 19.37 -17.60
C LYS A 253 -8.66 18.49 -17.52
N ILE A 254 -7.83 18.53 -18.57
CA ILE A 254 -6.45 18.03 -18.52
C ILE A 254 -5.72 18.94 -17.51
N ALA A 255 -5.56 18.49 -16.26
CA ALA A 255 -5.00 19.31 -15.20
C ALA A 255 -3.48 19.49 -15.34
N TYR A 256 -2.78 18.52 -15.93
CA TYR A 256 -1.33 18.54 -16.14
C TYR A 256 -0.99 17.95 -17.51
N PRO A 257 0.08 18.42 -18.17
CA PRO A 257 0.50 17.88 -19.45
C PRO A 257 0.87 16.40 -19.30
N VAL A 258 0.17 15.51 -20.02
CA VAL A 258 0.52 14.09 -20.12
C VAL A 258 1.89 13.98 -20.79
N ARG A 259 2.92 13.57 -20.04
CA ARG A 259 4.20 13.21 -20.63
C ARG A 259 4.11 11.76 -21.11
N VAL A 260 3.98 11.58 -22.41
CA VAL A 260 4.04 10.26 -23.03
C VAL A 260 5.49 9.76 -22.91
N SER A 261 5.73 8.79 -22.03
CA SER A 261 6.98 8.06 -22.00
C SER A 261 7.02 7.05 -23.16
N ASN A 262 8.06 7.12 -24.00
CA ASN A 262 8.27 6.21 -25.14
C ASN A 262 8.78 4.81 -24.73
N ILE A 263 8.65 4.42 -23.46
CA ILE A 263 9.19 3.15 -22.93
C ILE A 263 8.01 2.23 -22.58
N GLN A 264 8.01 1.02 -23.16
CA GLN A 264 7.08 -0.06 -22.80
C GLN A 264 7.46 -0.63 -21.42
N LEU A 265 7.01 0.03 -20.34
CA LEU A 265 7.10 -0.47 -18.97
C LEU A 265 5.72 -0.98 -18.51
N SER A 266 5.71 -1.77 -17.43
CA SER A 266 4.47 -2.20 -16.78
C SER A 266 3.68 -0.96 -16.34
N LYS A 267 2.52 -0.78 -16.96
CA LYS A 267 1.57 0.26 -16.63
C LYS A 267 0.43 -0.40 -15.89
N THR A 268 0.32 -0.11 -14.61
CA THR A 268 -0.84 -0.55 -13.82
C THR A 268 -1.84 0.58 -13.79
N THR A 269 -3.11 0.26 -14.05
CA THR A 269 -4.18 1.23 -13.87
C THR A 269 -4.81 1.04 -12.49
N ALA A 270 -5.17 2.13 -11.84
CA ALA A 270 -5.86 2.12 -10.55
C ALA A 270 -6.87 3.27 -10.50
N LYS A 271 -7.87 3.17 -9.63
CA LYS A 271 -8.74 4.30 -9.33
C LYS A 271 -8.11 5.14 -8.23
N ALA A 272 -8.38 6.43 -8.27
CA ALA A 272 -7.87 7.36 -7.30
C ALA A 272 -8.77 8.55 -7.08
N VAL A 273 -8.51 9.24 -5.98
CA VAL A 273 -9.00 10.56 -5.66
C VAL A 273 -7.81 11.47 -5.42
N TRP A 274 -7.92 12.72 -5.85
CA TRP A 274 -6.86 13.69 -5.64
C TRP A 274 -7.43 15.06 -5.31
N ILE A 275 -6.60 15.86 -4.66
CA ILE A 275 -6.89 17.16 -4.11
C ILE A 275 -5.78 18.10 -4.57
N PRO A 276 -6.01 19.01 -5.54
CA PRO A 276 -5.04 20.01 -5.92
C PRO A 276 -4.75 20.93 -4.73
N VAL A 277 -3.47 21.26 -4.55
CA VAL A 277 -3.03 22.24 -3.55
C VAL A 277 -2.75 23.56 -4.28
N PRO A 278 -3.52 24.63 -4.02
CA PRO A 278 -3.27 25.94 -4.61
C PRO A 278 -1.83 26.45 -4.43
N GLN A 279 -1.30 27.09 -5.47
CA GLN A 279 0.04 27.71 -5.45
C GLN A 279 0.23 28.72 -4.31
N SER A 280 -0.85 29.41 -3.91
CA SER A 280 -0.84 30.35 -2.79
C SER A 280 -0.47 29.67 -1.46
N ILE A 281 -0.91 28.43 -1.26
CA ILE A 281 -0.60 27.64 -0.06
C ILE A 281 0.88 27.22 -0.10
N LYS A 282 1.38 26.79 -1.26
CA LYS A 282 2.82 26.51 -1.43
C LYS A 282 3.68 27.72 -1.11
N ALA A 283 3.27 28.91 -1.56
CA ALA A 283 3.96 30.15 -1.23
C ALA A 283 3.97 30.43 0.29
N GLU A 284 2.87 30.14 1.00
CA GLU A 284 2.80 30.32 2.46
C GLU A 284 3.68 29.31 3.21
N VAL A 285 3.71 28.04 2.80
CA VAL A 285 4.63 27.03 3.39
C VAL A 285 6.08 27.45 3.20
N ASN A 286 6.46 27.88 1.98
CA ASN A 286 7.81 28.34 1.69
C ASN A 286 8.19 29.60 2.48
N LYS A 287 7.24 30.51 2.75
CA LYS A 287 7.46 31.71 3.55
C LYS A 287 7.82 31.40 5.00
N GLN A 288 7.33 30.27 5.53
CA GLN A 288 7.70 29.75 6.85
C GLN A 288 9.03 28.96 6.84
N ASN A 289 9.73 28.89 5.69
CA ASN A 289 10.93 28.07 5.47
C ASN A 289 10.70 26.57 5.71
N PHE A 290 9.47 26.08 5.56
CA PHE A 290 9.16 24.67 5.68
C PHE A 290 9.29 23.95 4.33
N ASP A 291 9.60 22.65 4.38
CA ASP A 291 9.63 21.82 3.17
C ASP A 291 8.21 21.48 2.69
N PHE A 292 7.82 22.05 1.56
CA PHE A 292 6.53 21.79 0.94
C PHE A 292 6.36 20.33 0.50
N ARG A 293 7.43 19.65 0.05
CA ARG A 293 7.33 18.23 -0.33
C ARG A 293 7.09 17.36 0.89
N GLY A 294 7.85 17.57 1.97
CA GLY A 294 7.62 16.91 3.25
C GLY A 294 6.26 17.24 3.86
N GLY A 295 5.73 18.44 3.61
CA GLY A 295 4.37 18.81 3.96
C GLY A 295 3.30 18.02 3.20
N LEU A 296 3.45 17.85 1.87
CA LEU A 296 2.55 17.02 1.06
C LEU A 296 2.60 15.55 1.47
N HIS A 297 3.80 15.03 1.76
CA HIS A 297 3.99 13.67 2.25
C HIS A 297 3.25 13.46 3.59
N ALA A 298 3.51 14.33 4.55
CA ALA A 298 2.89 14.29 5.87
C ALA A 298 1.36 14.52 5.81
N ALA A 299 0.88 15.38 4.91
CA ALA A 299 -0.55 15.58 4.70
C ALA A 299 -1.21 14.32 4.12
N SER A 300 -0.55 13.65 3.18
CA SER A 300 -1.06 12.41 2.58
C SER A 300 -1.15 11.28 3.61
N HIS A 301 -0.15 11.15 4.49
CA HIS A 301 -0.21 10.21 5.62
C HIS A 301 -1.28 10.58 6.64
N ALA A 302 -1.42 11.86 6.99
CA ALA A 302 -2.44 12.30 7.95
C ALA A 302 -3.85 11.93 7.45
N ILE A 303 -4.10 12.10 6.14
CA ILE A 303 -5.36 11.66 5.52
C ILE A 303 -5.46 10.13 5.55
N LEU A 304 -4.42 9.41 5.12
CA LEU A 304 -4.43 7.94 5.08
C LEU A 304 -4.74 7.32 6.46
N ASN A 305 -4.18 7.90 7.53
CA ASN A 305 -4.37 7.46 8.91
C ASN A 305 -5.82 7.61 9.40
N VAL A 306 -6.60 8.54 8.82
CA VAL A 306 -8.03 8.73 9.18
C VAL A 306 -8.99 8.01 8.25
N VAL A 307 -8.54 7.50 7.08
CA VAL A 307 -9.42 6.77 6.14
C VAL A 307 -10.20 5.64 6.85
N PRO A 308 -9.57 4.76 7.66
CA PRO A 308 -10.28 3.64 8.28
C PRO A 308 -11.39 4.05 9.26
N LEU A 309 -11.43 5.32 9.69
CA LEU A 309 -12.51 5.85 10.53
C LEU A 309 -13.79 6.16 9.75
N HIS A 310 -13.67 6.34 8.42
CA HIS A 310 -14.78 6.71 7.53
C HIS A 310 -15.14 5.60 6.55
N ILE A 311 -14.15 4.78 6.15
CA ILE A 311 -14.31 3.72 5.14
C ILE A 311 -13.73 2.43 5.70
N ILE A 312 -14.48 1.33 5.57
CA ILE A 312 -14.01 0.01 5.99
C ILE A 312 -12.90 -0.43 5.01
N CYS A 313 -11.65 -0.31 5.44
CA CYS A 313 -10.49 -0.74 4.66
C CYS A 313 -9.30 -1.05 5.58
N ASN A 314 -8.30 -1.73 5.03
CA ASN A 314 -7.01 -1.95 5.67
C ASN A 314 -5.98 -0.92 5.17
N SER A 315 -4.88 -0.77 5.89
CA SER A 315 -3.78 0.15 5.53
C SER A 315 -3.10 -0.17 4.20
N ALA A 316 -3.26 -1.40 3.69
CA ALA A 316 -2.72 -1.84 2.40
C ALA A 316 -3.67 -1.58 1.22
N ASP A 317 -4.92 -1.19 1.47
CA ASP A 317 -5.92 -1.05 0.40
C ASP A 317 -5.73 0.25 -0.40
N LEU A 318 -5.28 1.32 0.27
CA LEU A 318 -4.95 2.61 -0.34
C LEU A 318 -3.47 2.93 -0.19
N ALA A 319 -2.92 3.64 -1.17
CA ALA A 319 -1.60 4.26 -1.08
C ALA A 319 -1.68 5.75 -1.43
N PRO A 320 -0.85 6.57 -0.78
CA PRO A 320 -0.59 7.93 -1.23
C PRO A 320 0.50 8.00 -2.31
N GLU A 321 0.57 9.12 -3.02
CA GLU A 321 1.79 9.53 -3.72
C GLU A 321 2.78 10.05 -2.65
N CYS A 322 3.86 9.30 -2.40
CA CYS A 322 4.92 9.69 -1.46
C CYS A 322 6.13 10.26 -2.23
N PRO A 323 6.66 11.44 -1.87
CA PRO A 323 7.87 11.96 -2.48
C PRO A 323 9.09 11.15 -2.02
N ASN A 324 9.81 10.59 -2.99
CA ASN A 324 11.10 9.96 -2.74
C ASN A 324 12.17 11.03 -2.41
N PRO A 325 12.95 10.86 -1.33
CA PRO A 325 13.99 11.80 -0.89
C PRO A 325 15.09 12.04 -1.93
N HIS A 326 15.37 11.05 -2.76
CA HIS A 326 16.42 11.08 -3.77
C HIS A 326 15.91 11.49 -5.16
N ASP A 327 14.60 11.71 -5.31
CA ASP A 327 14.02 12.15 -6.57
C ASP A 327 14.01 13.67 -6.68
N SER A 328 14.76 14.21 -7.66
CA SER A 328 14.88 15.64 -7.93
C SER A 328 13.91 16.14 -9.00
N ARG A 329 13.01 15.30 -9.51
CA ARG A 329 12.06 15.68 -10.57
C ARG A 329 10.93 16.54 -10.01
N TYR A 330 10.14 17.10 -10.93
CA TYR A 330 8.93 17.83 -10.57
C TYR A 330 7.95 16.92 -9.83
N TYR A 331 7.54 17.35 -8.64
CA TYR A 331 6.51 16.70 -7.84
C TYR A 331 5.19 17.48 -7.96
N PRO A 332 4.09 16.84 -8.40
CA PRO A 332 2.80 17.52 -8.55
C PRO A 332 2.29 18.14 -7.24
N GLU A 333 1.71 19.33 -7.33
CA GLU A 333 1.15 20.06 -6.19
C GLU A 333 -0.26 19.55 -5.86
N ARG A 334 -0.33 18.31 -5.35
CA ARG A 334 -1.58 17.64 -5.01
C ARG A 334 -1.39 16.65 -3.87
N ILE A 335 -2.48 16.35 -3.18
CA ILE A 335 -2.60 15.16 -2.33
C ILE A 335 -3.37 14.12 -3.14
N LEU A 336 -2.89 12.88 -3.19
CA LEU A 336 -3.46 11.84 -4.03
C LEU A 336 -3.50 10.53 -3.26
N LEU A 337 -4.65 9.85 -3.33
CA LEU A 337 -4.87 8.51 -2.78
C LEU A 337 -5.39 7.60 -3.89
N TYR A 338 -4.79 6.43 -4.04
CA TYR A 338 -5.19 5.44 -5.05
C TYR A 338 -5.35 4.05 -4.44
N ASP A 339 -6.23 3.26 -5.03
CA ASP A 339 -6.35 1.83 -4.70
C ASP A 339 -5.05 1.11 -5.09
N GLN A 340 -4.37 0.45 -4.15
CA GLN A 340 -3.11 -0.25 -4.46
C GLN A 340 -3.33 -1.44 -5.40
N HIS A 341 -4.51 -2.05 -5.34
CA HIS A 341 -4.85 -3.19 -6.17
C HIS A 341 -4.96 -2.78 -7.65
N PRO A 342 -4.30 -3.50 -8.58
CA PRO A 342 -4.48 -3.30 -10.02
C PRO A 342 -5.96 -3.28 -10.43
N GLY A 343 -6.37 -2.28 -11.21
CA GLY A 343 -7.76 -2.03 -11.63
C GLY A 343 -8.62 -1.31 -10.58
N GLY A 344 -8.18 -1.24 -9.33
CA GLY A 344 -8.87 -0.63 -8.20
C GLY A 344 -9.97 -1.50 -7.58
N ILE A 345 -10.01 -1.52 -6.25
CA ILE A 345 -11.01 -2.23 -5.42
C ILE A 345 -12.14 -1.31 -4.94
N GLY A 346 -12.12 -0.03 -5.32
CA GLY A 346 -13.23 0.89 -5.11
C GLY A 346 -13.25 1.57 -3.75
N VAL A 347 -12.17 1.48 -2.99
CA VAL A 347 -12.02 2.22 -1.74
C VAL A 347 -11.84 3.70 -2.05
N SER A 348 -11.03 4.04 -3.06
CA SER A 348 -10.77 5.42 -3.48
C SER A 348 -12.04 6.15 -3.96
N VAL A 349 -13.05 5.41 -4.44
CA VAL A 349 -14.32 5.98 -4.94
C VAL A 349 -15.24 6.38 -3.79
N GLN A 350 -15.11 5.73 -2.64
CA GLN A 350 -15.90 6.03 -1.43
C GLN A 350 -15.37 7.26 -0.69
N VAL A 351 -14.12 7.65 -0.95
CA VAL A 351 -13.46 8.78 -0.30
C VAL A 351 -14.27 10.06 -0.47
N GLN A 352 -14.61 10.67 0.67
CA GLN A 352 -15.12 12.03 0.78
C GLN A 352 -13.98 12.96 1.24
N PRO A 353 -13.31 13.67 0.31
CA PRO A 353 -12.07 14.40 0.66
C PRO A 353 -12.24 15.46 1.75
N LEU A 354 -13.40 16.13 1.80
CA LEU A 354 -13.65 17.19 2.78
C LEU A 354 -13.68 16.63 4.21
N GLU A 355 -14.39 15.53 4.42
CA GLU A 355 -14.49 14.86 5.72
C GLU A 355 -13.12 14.38 6.20
N LEU A 356 -12.36 13.72 5.30
CA LEU A 356 -11.03 13.24 5.64
C LEU A 356 -10.04 14.38 5.93
N LEU A 357 -10.09 15.49 5.17
CA LEU A 357 -9.25 16.66 5.44
C LEU A 357 -9.57 17.27 6.80
N MET A 358 -10.86 17.32 7.19
CA MET A 358 -11.28 17.83 8.50
C MET A 358 -10.79 16.92 9.63
N ALA A 359 -10.99 15.61 9.51
CA ALA A 359 -10.52 14.63 10.49
C ALA A 359 -8.98 14.65 10.61
N ALA A 360 -8.27 14.68 9.49
CA ALA A 360 -6.81 14.78 9.47
C ALA A 360 -6.32 16.08 10.13
N LEU A 361 -7.00 17.21 9.90
CA LEU A 361 -6.67 18.48 10.56
C LEU A 361 -6.86 18.41 12.09
N GLU A 362 -7.90 17.73 12.55
CA GLU A 362 -8.16 17.53 13.98
C GLU A 362 -7.06 16.68 14.63
N VAL A 363 -6.66 15.58 13.99
CA VAL A 363 -5.53 14.74 14.43
C VAL A 363 -4.23 15.55 14.51
N LEU A 364 -3.93 16.34 13.48
CA LEU A 364 -2.73 17.17 13.43
C LEU A 364 -2.68 18.21 14.56
N ARG A 365 -3.81 18.85 14.86
CA ARG A 365 -3.94 19.87 15.93
C ARG A 365 -3.88 19.27 17.33
N SER A 366 -4.45 18.08 17.50
CA SER A 366 -4.56 17.41 18.81
C SER A 366 -3.28 16.66 19.20
N CYS A 367 -2.39 16.39 18.24
CA CYS A 367 -1.13 15.72 18.50
C CYS A 367 -0.05 16.70 18.97
N TYR A 368 0.56 16.44 20.14
CA TYR A 368 1.63 17.27 20.73
C TYR A 368 3.04 16.65 20.60
N CYS A 369 3.30 15.88 19.54
CA CYS A 369 4.64 15.34 19.28
C CYS A 369 5.66 16.46 19.04
N SER A 370 6.89 16.27 19.53
CA SER A 370 7.94 17.30 19.62
C SER A 370 8.92 17.37 18.44
N GLY A 371 8.58 16.79 17.29
CA GLY A 371 9.45 16.79 16.11
C GLY A 371 8.71 17.11 14.81
N ASP A 372 9.42 17.72 13.87
CA ASP A 372 8.88 18.18 12.59
C ASP A 372 8.41 17.01 11.72
N ALA A 373 9.09 15.86 11.80
CA ALA A 373 8.66 14.61 11.14
C ALA A 373 7.40 13.98 11.77
N GLY A 374 6.85 14.60 12.82
CA GLY A 374 5.70 14.13 13.58
C GLY A 374 5.88 12.74 14.19
N CYS A 375 4.78 12.00 14.35
CA CYS A 375 4.78 10.67 14.97
C CYS A 375 3.74 9.74 14.32
N PRO A 376 3.72 8.43 14.68
CA PRO A 376 2.75 7.46 14.17
C PRO A 376 1.28 7.78 14.47
N ASN A 377 1.02 8.62 15.48
CA ASN A 377 -0.36 9.04 15.80
C ASN A 377 -0.83 10.24 14.96
N CYS A 378 0.00 10.79 14.08
CA CYS A 378 -0.40 11.91 13.23
C CYS A 378 0.01 11.74 11.76
N VAL A 379 1.31 11.80 11.43
CA VAL A 379 1.80 11.91 10.05
C VAL A 379 2.77 10.81 9.63
N GLN A 380 3.23 9.97 10.55
CA GLN A 380 4.00 8.78 10.14
C GLN A 380 3.01 7.65 9.82
N SER A 381 3.35 6.86 8.81
CA SER A 381 2.59 5.69 8.39
C SER A 381 3.48 4.45 8.41
N PHE A 382 2.96 3.35 8.95
CA PHE A 382 3.66 2.07 8.94
C PHE A 382 3.81 1.46 7.53
N ALA A 383 2.99 1.92 6.58
CA ALA A 383 2.96 1.43 5.20
C ALA A 383 3.73 2.34 4.21
N CYS A 384 4.48 3.34 4.70
CA CYS A 384 5.23 4.24 3.83
C CYS A 384 6.42 3.51 3.17
N HIS A 385 6.40 3.38 1.84
CA HIS A 385 7.50 2.78 1.07
C HIS A 385 8.78 3.61 1.08
N GLU A 386 8.68 4.90 1.38
CA GLU A 386 9.81 5.84 1.51
C GLU A 386 10.31 5.94 2.97
N TYR A 387 9.98 4.95 3.82
CA TYR A 387 10.47 4.82 5.20
C TYR A 387 10.17 6.04 6.10
N ASN A 388 9.10 6.78 5.80
CA ASN A 388 8.76 8.04 6.47
C ASN A 388 9.87 9.12 6.36
N GLU A 389 10.77 9.00 5.39
CA GLU A 389 11.73 10.04 5.09
C GLU A 389 11.02 11.26 4.48
N VAL A 390 11.52 12.46 4.77
CA VAL A 390 10.95 13.72 4.26
C VAL A 390 9.50 13.92 4.71
N LEU A 391 9.29 14.12 6.01
CA LEU A 391 8.00 14.50 6.60
C LEU A 391 8.10 15.84 7.31
N HIS A 392 7.05 16.67 7.17
CA HIS A 392 6.95 17.94 7.88
C HIS A 392 5.52 18.22 8.34
N LYS A 393 5.25 18.02 9.63
CA LYS A 393 3.94 18.13 10.27
C LYS A 393 3.34 19.54 10.16
N ASP A 394 4.11 20.58 10.47
CA ASP A 394 3.58 21.95 10.45
C ASP A 394 3.26 22.42 9.02
N ALA A 395 4.08 22.02 8.04
CA ALA A 395 3.76 22.22 6.62
C ALA A 395 2.47 21.48 6.23
N ALA A 396 2.26 20.24 6.67
CA ALA A 396 1.02 19.50 6.44
C ALA A 396 -0.21 20.21 7.05
N LEU A 397 -0.06 20.79 8.24
CA LEU A 397 -1.12 21.58 8.89
C LEU A 397 -1.49 22.81 8.07
N ILE A 398 -0.50 23.55 7.55
CA ILE A 398 -0.73 24.69 6.66
C ILE A 398 -1.42 24.24 5.36
N ILE A 399 -0.98 23.12 4.78
CA ILE A 399 -1.53 22.60 3.53
C ILE A 399 -3.00 22.21 3.69
N ILE A 400 -3.31 21.33 4.65
CA ILE A 400 -4.67 20.82 4.86
C ILE A 400 -5.62 21.98 5.23
N LYS A 401 -5.20 22.86 6.15
CA LYS A 401 -6.00 24.03 6.52
C LYS A 401 -6.23 24.95 5.32
N GLY A 402 -5.19 25.26 4.56
CA GLY A 402 -5.28 26.14 3.40
C GLY A 402 -6.21 25.61 2.32
N VAL A 403 -6.21 24.29 2.08
CA VAL A 403 -7.11 23.64 1.11
C VAL A 403 -8.56 23.76 1.57
N LEU A 404 -8.84 23.50 2.86
CA LEU A 404 -10.17 23.64 3.44
C LEU A 404 -10.68 25.09 3.35
N ASP A 405 -9.83 26.06 3.64
CA ASP A 405 -10.18 27.48 3.58
C ASP A 405 -10.43 27.95 2.13
N ALA A 406 -9.68 27.41 1.16
CA ALA A 406 -9.87 27.68 -0.27
C ALA A 406 -11.19 27.11 -0.81
N GLU A 407 -11.59 25.91 -0.40
CA GLU A 407 -12.90 25.32 -0.73
C GLU A 407 -14.04 26.14 -0.12
N ARG A 408 -13.96 26.51 1.17
CA ARG A 408 -14.97 27.36 1.82
C ARG A 408 -15.15 28.69 1.12
N SER A 409 -14.06 29.35 0.73
CA SER A 409 -14.09 30.64 0.04
C SER A 409 -14.76 30.56 -1.33
N TYR A 410 -14.72 29.41 -2.01
CA TYR A 410 -15.40 29.21 -3.28
C TYR A 410 -16.93 29.17 -3.15
N PHE A 411 -17.45 28.59 -2.06
CA PHE A 411 -18.88 28.50 -1.80
C PHE A 411 -19.45 29.69 -1.01
N GLY A 412 -18.63 30.35 -0.20
CA GLY A 412 -19.00 31.55 0.57
C GLY A 412 -19.14 32.83 -0.27
N GLY A 413 -18.83 32.77 -1.57
CA GLY A 413 -19.00 33.89 -2.50
C GLY A 413 -20.45 34.12 -2.98
N SER A 414 -21.40 33.30 -2.56
CA SER A 414 -22.82 33.41 -2.93
C SER A 414 -23.75 33.27 -1.72
N ASP A 415 -23.65 34.17 -0.74
CA ASP A 415 -24.80 34.94 -0.22
C ASP A 415 -24.41 35.84 0.96
N HIS A 416 -25.01 37.02 0.96
CA HIS A 416 -25.10 38.10 1.95
C HIS A 416 -24.34 38.05 3.29
N SER A 417 -23.51 39.09 3.48
CA SER A 417 -23.37 39.93 4.68
C SER A 417 -23.89 39.41 6.03
N SER A 418 -22.96 39.40 7.00
CA SER A 418 -23.08 39.73 8.44
C SER A 418 -22.75 38.59 9.44
N ASN A 419 -21.86 38.97 10.36
CA ASN A 419 -21.51 38.38 11.65
C ASN A 419 -20.56 37.18 11.68
N ILE A 420 -19.30 37.53 11.95
CA ILE A 420 -18.33 36.73 12.71
C ILE A 420 -18.98 36.39 14.06
N LEU A 421 -19.34 35.12 14.27
CA LEU A 421 -19.62 34.55 15.58
C LEU A 421 -18.94 33.17 15.66
N GLU A 422 -18.38 32.91 16.82
CA GLU A 422 -17.54 31.76 17.17
C GLU A 422 -18.14 30.42 16.71
N LEU A 423 -17.29 29.61 16.05
CA LEU A 423 -17.62 28.24 15.63
C LEU A 423 -17.63 27.30 16.85
N THR A 424 -18.73 27.29 17.57
CA THR A 424 -19.14 26.18 18.45
C THR A 424 -20.30 25.43 17.79
N THR A 425 -20.04 24.18 17.40
CA THR A 425 -20.99 23.05 17.20
C THR A 425 -22.34 23.31 16.50
N THR A 426 -22.55 22.67 15.35
CA THR A 426 -23.69 21.78 14.97
C THR A 426 -24.07 21.87 13.49
N ASP A 427 -23.86 20.77 12.77
CA ASP A 427 -24.59 20.08 11.68
C ASP A 427 -25.38 20.84 10.59
N ARG A 428 -25.86 22.07 10.77
CA ARG A 428 -26.84 22.69 9.84
C ARG A 428 -26.25 23.29 8.55
N LEU A 429 -24.98 23.69 8.52
CA LEU A 429 -24.33 24.17 7.29
C LEU A 429 -23.83 23.01 6.40
N PHE A 430 -23.80 21.79 6.94
CA PHE A 430 -23.20 20.62 6.30
C PHE A 430 -24.14 20.00 5.25
N ASP A 431 -25.43 19.90 5.57
CA ASP A 431 -26.45 19.36 4.64
C ASP A 431 -26.60 20.22 3.36
N ASP A 432 -26.43 21.54 3.46
CA ASP A 432 -26.46 22.46 2.30
C ASP A 432 -25.22 22.36 1.41
N PHE A 433 -24.11 21.79 1.93
CA PHE A 433 -22.85 21.63 1.22
C PHE A 433 -22.80 20.33 0.40
N ILE A 434 -23.44 19.26 0.88
CA ILE A 434 -23.44 17.93 0.24
C ILE A 434 -24.10 17.95 -1.15
N GLY A 435 -25.04 18.87 -1.39
CA GLY A 435 -25.74 19.02 -2.68
C GLY A 435 -24.98 19.79 -3.77
N LYS A 436 -23.83 20.42 -3.48
CA LYS A 436 -23.12 21.30 -4.42
C LYS A 436 -21.86 20.63 -5.01
N LYS A 437 -21.63 20.80 -6.31
CA LYS A 437 -20.42 20.28 -6.98
C LYS A 437 -19.16 21.01 -6.46
N PHE A 438 -18.28 20.26 -5.81
CA PHE A 438 -16.97 20.71 -5.35
C PHE A 438 -16.05 21.13 -6.51
N LYS A 439 -15.17 22.12 -6.25
CA LYS A 439 -14.28 22.66 -7.29
C LYS A 439 -13.03 21.82 -7.48
N PHE A 440 -12.49 21.25 -6.41
CA PHE A 440 -11.17 20.62 -6.43
C PHE A 440 -11.20 19.09 -6.29
N PHE A 441 -12.36 18.47 -6.01
CA PHE A 441 -12.43 17.03 -5.75
C PHE A 441 -12.97 16.24 -6.94
N PHE A 442 -12.20 15.25 -7.41
CA PHE A 442 -12.60 14.44 -8.55
C PHE A 442 -12.05 12.99 -8.49
N PRO A 443 -12.90 11.97 -8.67
CA PRO A 443 -12.46 10.59 -8.85
C PRO A 443 -11.99 10.36 -10.29
N PHE A 444 -10.85 9.69 -10.48
CA PHE A 444 -10.30 9.39 -11.81
C PHE A 444 -9.59 8.04 -11.91
N LEU A 445 -9.40 7.60 -13.16
CA LEU A 445 -8.49 6.52 -13.49
C LEU A 445 -7.07 7.06 -13.58
N ILE A 446 -6.15 6.40 -12.91
CA ILE A 446 -4.73 6.71 -12.90
C ILE A 446 -3.97 5.57 -13.54
N VAL A 447 -2.92 5.93 -14.26
CA VAL A 447 -1.90 5.01 -14.73
C VAL A 447 -0.63 5.26 -13.94
N LEU A 448 -0.19 4.23 -13.22
CA LEU A 448 1.07 4.20 -12.52
C LEU A 448 2.14 3.63 -13.45
N SER A 449 3.26 4.32 -13.54
CA SER A 449 4.46 3.81 -14.20
C SER A 449 5.58 3.78 -13.17
N VAL A 450 6.07 2.59 -12.84
CA VAL A 450 7.30 2.48 -12.04
C VAL A 450 8.48 2.50 -12.99
N LYS A 451 9.47 3.35 -12.72
CA LYS A 451 10.73 3.34 -13.43
C LYS A 451 11.86 3.22 -12.42
N ALA A 452 12.49 2.05 -12.43
CA ALA A 452 13.72 1.82 -11.72
C ALA A 452 14.88 2.52 -12.44
N VAL A 453 15.65 3.33 -11.71
CA VAL A 453 16.95 3.83 -12.15
C VAL A 453 17.99 3.19 -11.27
N CYS A 454 18.68 2.19 -11.83
CA CYS A 454 19.85 1.61 -11.19
C CYS A 454 21.02 2.59 -11.31
N LEU A 455 21.17 3.47 -10.32
CA LEU A 455 22.44 4.13 -10.08
C LEU A 455 23.35 3.12 -9.37
N ASN A 456 24.53 2.84 -9.95
CA ASN A 456 25.56 2.01 -9.34
C ASN A 456 26.01 2.63 -8.01
N PHE A 457 25.32 2.32 -6.92
CA PHE A 457 25.79 2.58 -5.57
C PHE A 457 26.41 1.30 -5.04
N PHE A 458 27.74 1.29 -5.03
CA PHE A 458 28.49 0.35 -4.22
C PHE A 458 28.18 0.66 -2.76
N VAL A 459 27.47 -0.24 -2.08
CA VAL A 459 27.36 -0.19 -0.62
C VAL A 459 28.17 -1.34 -0.06
N SER A 460 29.21 -1.00 0.69
CA SER A 460 30.10 -1.94 1.35
C SER A 460 29.71 -2.00 2.82
N ASP A 461 28.77 -2.87 3.19
CA ASP A 461 28.57 -3.29 4.57
C ASP A 461 28.05 -4.72 4.58
N TRP A 462 28.85 -5.64 5.14
CA TRP A 462 28.46 -7.02 5.39
C TRP A 462 28.09 -7.18 6.86
N PHE A 463 26.95 -7.80 7.14
CA PHE A 463 26.81 -8.68 8.31
C PHE A 463 26.73 -10.12 7.79
N MET A 464 27.82 -10.86 7.97
CA MET A 464 28.00 -12.25 7.57
C MET A 464 27.66 -13.20 8.72
N LEU A 465 27.19 -14.39 8.35
CA LEU A 465 26.84 -15.55 9.18
C LEU A 465 27.78 -15.78 10.39
N ILE A 466 27.21 -15.79 11.59
CA ILE A 466 27.88 -16.30 12.79
C ILE A 466 27.89 -17.83 12.69
N SER A 467 29.01 -18.40 12.27
CA SER A 467 29.34 -19.79 12.56
C SER A 467 30.02 -19.83 13.92
N GLY A 468 29.35 -20.43 14.90
CA GLY A 468 29.83 -20.49 16.28
C GLY A 468 31.06 -21.39 16.41
N VAL A 469 32.16 -20.79 16.87
CA VAL A 469 33.20 -21.51 17.62
C VAL A 469 32.61 -21.83 19.00
N PRO A 470 32.74 -23.06 19.53
CA PRO A 470 32.26 -23.37 20.87
C PRO A 470 33.06 -22.53 21.89
N LEU A 471 32.34 -21.76 22.70
CA LEU A 471 32.89 -21.12 23.90
C LEU A 471 33.16 -22.21 24.95
N LEU A 472 34.41 -22.27 25.41
CA LEU A 472 34.84 -23.01 26.60
C LEU A 472 34.33 -22.37 27.88
#